data_AF-A0A842MZW8-F1
#
_entry.id   AF-A0A842MZW8-F1
#
_cell.length_a   1.000
_cell.length_b   1.000
_cell.length_c   1.000
_cell.angle_alpha   90.00
_cell.angle_beta   90.00
_cell.angle_gamma   90.00
#
_symmetry.space_group_name_H-M   'P 1'
#
loop_
_entity.id
_entity.type
_entity.pdbx_description
1 polymer ?
#
loop_
_entity_poly.entity_id
_entity_poly.type
_entity_poly.pdbx_seq_one_letter_code
_entity_poly.pdbx_strand_id
1 'polypeptide(L)'
;MIVDVALAIFGLILLSAGGYALVAGGAALAKRLQISSMVIGLTVVAYGTSTPELAASLTAVFSSHTDLILGNIIGSNISNI
;
A
#
# COMPACT_ATOMS: atom_id res chain seq x y z
N MET A 1 16.25 -3.14 -20.35
CA MET A 1 16.85 -2.47 -19.18
C MET A 1 16.25 -1.09 -18.90
N ILE A 2 16.38 -0.10 -19.80
CA ILE A 2 15.81 1.25 -19.57
C ILE A 2 14.28 1.19 -19.46
N VAL A 3 13.62 0.43 -20.34
CA VAL A 3 12.17 0.26 -20.32
C VAL A 3 11.69 -0.41 -19.03
N ASP A 4 12.39 -1.46 -18.58
CA ASP A 4 12.03 -2.18 -17.35
C ASP A 4 12.14 -1.29 -16.10
N VAL A 5 13.21 -0.49 -16.02
CA VAL A 5 13.39 0.49 -14.94
C VAL A 5 12.30 1.57 -15.00
N ALA A 6 11.96 2.06 -16.19
CA ALA A 6 10.89 3.04 -16.36
C ALA A 6 9.52 2.47 -15.92
N LEU A 7 9.22 1.22 -16.28
CA LEU A 7 8.01 0.53 -15.86
C LEU A 7 7.97 0.31 -14.35
N ALA A 8 9.08 -0.05 -13.72
CA ALA A 8 9.17 -0.22 -12.28
C ALA A 8 8.90 1.09 -11.53
N ILE A 9 9.52 2.19 -11.96
CA ILE A 9 9.29 3.52 -11.36
C ILE A 9 7.85 3.97 -11.56
N PHE A 10 7.31 3.80 -12.77
CA PHE A 10 5.93 4.17 -13.07
C PHE A 10 4.93 3.34 -12.25
N GLY A 11 5.15 2.03 -12.13
CA GLY A 11 4.35 1.15 -11.30
C GLY A 11 4.39 1.54 -9.82
N LEU A 12 5.58 1.90 -9.30
CA LEU A 12 5.73 2.38 -7.93
C LEU A 12 4.92 3.67 -7.70
N ILE A 13 5.01 4.64 -8.61
CA ILE A 13 4.25 5.90 -8.53
C ILE A 13 2.75 5.61 -8.51
N LEU A 14 2.26 4.77 -9.42
CA LEU A 14 0.84 4.42 -9.47
C LEU A 14 0.37 3.70 -8.21
N LEU A 15 1.18 2.79 -7.69
CA LEU A 15 0.86 2.03 -6.48
C LEU A 15 0.80 2.95 -5.26
N SER A 16 1.77 3.84 -5.09
CA SER A 16 1.78 4.83 -4.00
C SER A 16 0.63 5.83 -4.11
N ALA A 17 0.37 6.35 -5.31
CA ALA A 17 -0.73 7.29 -5.55
C ALA A 17 -2.10 6.63 -5.32
N GLY A 18 -2.27 5.38 -5.77
CA GLY A 18 -3.47 4.58 -5.53
C GLY A 18 -3.70 4.31 -4.04
N GLY A 19 -2.64 3.95 -3.31
CA GLY A 19 -2.69 3.80 -1.85
C GLY A 19 -3.13 5.09 -1.15
N TYR A 20 -2.51 6.22 -1.49
CA TYR A 20 -2.89 7.53 -0.94
C TYR A 20 -4.36 7.88 -1.24
N ALA A 21 -4.81 7.69 -2.49
CA ALA A 21 -6.19 7.96 -2.88
C ALA A 21 -7.20 7.08 -2.12
N LEU A 22 -6.85 5.81 -1.88
CA LEU A 22 -7.67 4.89 -1.09
C LEU A 22 -7.80 5.36 0.35
N VAL A 23 -6.70 5.72 1.00
CA VAL A 23 -6.71 6.21 2.40
C VAL A 23 -7.51 7.50 2.49
N ALA A 24 -7.27 8.46 1.59
CA ALA A 24 -7.94 9.75 1.56
C ALA A 24 -9.45 9.59 1.34
N GLY A 25 -9.85 8.74 0.38
CA GLY A 25 -11.25 8.44 0.08
C GLY A 25 -11.95 7.74 1.25
N GLY A 26 -11.31 6.73 1.83
CA GLY A 26 -11.83 6.00 2.99
C GLY A 26 -12.00 6.90 4.22
N ALA A 27 -11.01 7.75 4.50
CA ALA A 27 -11.06 8.69 5.61
C ALA A 27 -12.15 9.76 5.41
N ALA A 28 -12.31 10.26 4.18
CA ALA A 28 -13.38 11.20 3.84
C ALA A 28 -14.76 10.56 4.00
N LEU A 29 -14.94 9.30 3.58
CA LEU A 29 -16.18 8.55 3.77
C LEU A 29 -16.49 8.35 5.26
N ALA A 30 -15.51 7.89 6.04
CA ALA A 30 -15.69 7.67 7.48
C ALA A 30 -16.03 8.97 8.23
N LYS A 31 -15.44 10.11 7.84
CA LYS A 31 -15.84 11.43 8.37
C LYS A 31 -17.29 11.77 8.05
N ARG A 32 -17.77 11.50 6.84
CA ARG A 32 -19.17 11.73 6.45
C ARG A 32 -20.14 10.86 7.25
N LEU A 33 -19.69 9.68 7.68
CA LEU A 33 -20.42 8.78 8.57
C LEU A 33 -20.29 9.16 10.06
N GLN A 34 -19.74 10.33 10.39
CA GLN A 34 -19.55 10.82 11.77
C GLN A 34 -18.69 9.91 12.66
N ILE A 35 -17.80 9.10 12.05
CA ILE A 35 -16.83 8.29 12.79
C ILE A 35 -15.76 9.21 13.38
N SER A 36 -15.34 8.97 14.63
CA SER A 36 -14.33 9.79 15.29
C SER A 36 -12.97 9.70 14.59
N SER A 37 -12.24 10.81 14.55
CA SER A 37 -10.90 10.86 13.95
C SER A 37 -9.93 9.84 14.54
N MET A 38 -10.10 9.49 15.82
CA MET A 38 -9.31 8.45 16.49
C MET A 38 -9.57 7.08 15.85
N VAL A 39 -10.84 6.70 15.66
CA VAL A 39 -11.19 5.42 15.02
C VAL A 39 -10.70 5.40 13.57
N ILE A 40 -10.84 6.51 12.83
CA ILE A 40 -10.33 6.62 11.45
C ILE A 40 -8.81 6.42 11.41
N GLY A 41 -8.06 7.05 12.31
CA GLY A 41 -6.60 6.90 12.39
C GLY A 41 -6.19 5.47 12.73
N LEU A 42 -6.85 4.85 13.72
CA LEU A 42 -6.55 3.50 14.18
C LEU A 42 -7.01 2.39 13.21
N THR A 43 -7.84 2.71 12.22
CA THR A 43 -8.40 1.72 11.27
C THR A 43 -8.04 2.04 9.84
N VAL A 44 -8.70 3.03 9.23
CA VAL A 44 -8.58 3.37 7.81
C VAL A 44 -7.16 3.79 7.46
N VAL A 45 -6.55 4.64 8.28
CA VAL A 45 -5.19 5.12 8.03
C VAL A 45 -4.19 4.01 8.28
N ALA A 46 -4.27 3.35 9.45
CA ALA A 46 -3.37 2.24 9.81
C ALA A 46 -3.39 1.09 8.79
N TYR A 47 -4.55 0.74 8.24
CA TYR A 47 -4.66 -0.28 7.20
C TYR A 47 -4.23 0.24 5.83
N GLY A 48 -4.62 1.49 5.53
CA GLY A 48 -4.36 2.12 4.24
C GLY A 48 -2.88 2.28 3.91
N THR A 49 -2.03 2.52 4.91
CA THR A 49 -0.59 2.65 4.72
C THR A 49 0.08 1.37 4.26
N SER A 50 -0.44 0.20 4.63
CA SER A 50 0.11 -1.12 4.25
C SER A 50 -0.55 -1.74 3.02
N THR A 51 -1.48 -1.00 2.39
CA THR A 51 -2.22 -1.49 1.22
C THR A 51 -1.35 -1.62 -0.05
N PRO A 52 -0.42 -0.68 -0.34
CA PRO A 52 0.56 -0.86 -1.42
C PRO A 52 1.35 -2.17 -1.31
N GLU A 53 1.83 -2.48 -0.12
CA GLU A 53 2.63 -3.66 0.19
C GLU A 53 1.80 -4.93 0.03
N LEU A 54 0.54 -4.91 0.46
CA LEU A 54 -0.40 -6.01 0.25
C LEU A 54 -0.60 -6.27 -1.26
N ALA A 55 -0.85 -5.22 -2.04
CA ALA A 55 -1.06 -5.32 -3.48
C ALA A 55 0.21 -5.82 -4.22
N ALA A 56 1.39 -5.34 -3.84
CA ALA A 56 2.67 -5.82 -4.37
C ALA A 56 2.89 -7.30 -4.04
N SER A 57 2.60 -7.71 -2.79
CA SER A 57 2.72 -9.11 -2.35
C SER A 57 1.78 -10.03 -3.11
N LEU A 58 0.51 -9.62 -3.28
CA LEU A 58 -0.48 -10.39 -4.04
C LEU A 58 -0.06 -10.57 -5.50
N THR A 59 0.46 -9.52 -6.12
CA THR A 59 0.95 -9.58 -7.51
C THR A 59 2.16 -10.53 -7.63
N ALA A 60 3.06 -10.53 -6.64
CA ALA A 60 4.18 -11.46 -6.57
C ALA A 60 3.73 -12.92 -6.37
N VAL A 61 2.69 -13.17 -5.56
CA VAL A 61 2.06 -14.50 -5.42
C VAL A 61 1.56 -15.01 -6.76
N PHE A 62 0.77 -14.21 -7.48
CA PHE A 62 0.23 -14.62 -8.78
C PHE A 62 1.31 -14.87 -9.82
N SER A 63 2.47 -14.22 -9.66
CA SER A 63 3.63 -14.39 -10.53
C SER A 63 4.57 -15.51 -10.08
N SER A 64 4.26 -16.26 -9.00
CA SER A 64 5.14 -17.30 -8.41
C SER A 64 6.51 -16.80 -7.92
N HIS A 65 6.61 -15.53 -7.50
CA HIS A 65 7.86 -14.92 -6.99
C HIS A 65 7.84 -14.81 -5.46
N THR A 66 7.94 -15.94 -4.76
CA THR A 66 7.82 -16.02 -3.29
C THR A 66 8.90 -15.22 -2.55
N ASP A 67 10.11 -15.14 -3.12
CA ASP A 67 11.22 -14.41 -2.51
C ASP A 67 10.94 -12.90 -2.42
N LEU A 68 10.23 -12.34 -3.40
CA LEU A 68 9.80 -10.93 -3.39
C LEU A 68 8.79 -10.66 -2.27
N ILE A 69 7.95 -11.64 -1.95
CA ILE A 69 6.97 -11.53 -0.86
C ILE A 69 7.70 -11.41 0.48
N LEU A 70 8.67 -12.31 0.74
CA LEU A 70 9.47 -12.28 1.95
C LEU A 70 10.26 -10.97 2.08
N GLY A 71 10.89 -10.54 0.98
CA GLY A 71 11.60 -9.27 0.93
C GLY A 71 10.70 -8.07 1.25
N ASN A 72 9.49 -8.05 0.69
CA ASN A 72 8.52 -7.00 0.93
C ASN A 72 8.03 -6.99 2.39
N ILE A 73 7.64 -8.14 2.96
CA ILE A 73 7.14 -8.21 4.34
C ILE A 73 8.22 -7.84 5.36
N ILE A 74 9.41 -8.42 5.22
CA ILE A 74 10.51 -8.18 6.16
C ILE A 74 11.03 -6.75 6.02
N GLY A 75 11.26 -6.30 4.77
CA GLY A 75 11.77 -4.97 4.49
C GLY A 75 10.84 -3.86 4.97
N SER A 76 9.53 -3.97 4.71
CA SER A 76 8.56 -2.96 5.13
C SER A 76 8.42 -2.88 6.65
N ASN A 77 8.45 -4.02 7.36
CA ASN A 77 8.41 -4.01 8.82
C ASN A 77 9.68 -3.38 9.43
N ILE A 78 10.86 -3.65 8.85
CA ILE A 78 12.10 -3.00 9.28
C ILE A 78 12.05 -1.49 9.02
N SER A 79 11.52 -1.06 7.87
CA SER A 79 11.42 0.35 7.52
C SER A 79 10.39 1.12 8.35
N ASN A 80 9.38 0.44 8.89
CA ASN A 80 8.33 1.06 9.70
C ASN A 80 8.71 1.26 11.17
N ILE A 81 9.74 0.57 11.67
CA ILE A 81 10.29 0.70 13.03
C ILE A 81 11.34 1.82 13.04
#